data_AF-A0A2V5SI41-F1
#
_entry.id   AF-A0A2V5SI41-F1
#
_cell.length_a   1.000
_cell.length_b   1.000
_cell.length_c   1.000
_cell.angle_alpha   90.00
_cell.angle_beta   90.00
_cell.angle_gamma   90.00
#
_symmetry.space_group_name_H-M   'P 1'
#
loop_
_entity.id
_entity.type
_entity.pdbx_description
1 polymer ?
#
loop_
_entity_poly.entity_id
_entity_poly.type
_entity_poly.pdbx_seq_one_letter_code
_entity_poly.pdbx_strand_id
1 'polypeptide(L)'
;MADNVHEPTMKLGICIALGALVWICFGESARFDWVRYDDGDYVYRSGRVTSGLNLQSVIWSFTNFHAHNWHPITTLSHMLDCQLFGVTPAYAETGRFADAIETATRGRRLAERESNRSFADEFAANISRYQQHLPLRDISLQLVDE
;
A
#
# COMPACT_ATOMS: atom_id res chain seq x y z
N MET A 1 36.01 35.20 -5.01
CA MET A 1 35.85 33.89 -4.32
C MET A 1 34.50 33.88 -3.62
N ALA A 2 33.45 33.95 -4.42
CA ALA A 2 32.04 33.88 -4.04
C ALA A 2 31.33 33.20 -5.23
N ASP A 3 30.23 32.49 -4.97
CA ASP A 3 29.27 31.91 -5.95
C ASP A 3 29.12 30.38 -6.00
N ASN A 4 29.51 29.63 -4.96
CA ASN A 4 29.23 28.17 -4.90
C ASN A 4 28.14 27.77 -3.88
N VAL A 5 27.60 28.70 -3.09
CA VAL A 5 26.58 28.39 -2.05
C VAL A 5 25.16 28.41 -2.61
N HIS A 6 24.90 29.18 -3.68
CA HIS A 6 23.57 29.30 -4.28
C HIS A 6 23.20 28.10 -5.17
N GLU A 7 24.17 27.44 -5.81
CA GLU A 7 23.91 26.32 -6.70
C GLU A 7 23.35 25.08 -5.99
N PRO A 8 23.92 24.57 -4.88
CA PRO A 8 23.37 23.41 -4.17
C PRO A 8 22.06 23.74 -3.43
N THR A 9 21.90 24.97 -2.92
CA THR A 9 20.67 25.40 -2.26
C THR A 9 19.52 25.58 -3.24
N MET A 10 19.79 26.12 -4.43
CA MET A 10 18.82 26.20 -5.52
C MET A 10 18.41 24.81 -6.02
N LYS A 11 19.36 23.89 -6.23
CA LYS A 11 19.07 22.50 -6.62
C LYS A 11 18.20 21.80 -5.58
N LEU A 12 18.53 21.94 -4.30
CA LEU A 12 17.72 21.41 -3.21
C LEU A 12 16.30 22.01 -3.21
N GLY A 13 16.19 23.32 -3.37
CA GLY A 13 14.90 24.02 -3.48
C GLY A 13 14.05 23.50 -4.64
N ILE A 14 14.65 23.28 -5.81
CA ILE A 14 13.98 22.69 -6.97
C ILE A 14 13.50 21.26 -6.66
N CYS A 15 14.34 20.40 -6.06
CA CYS A 15 13.94 19.04 -5.70
C CYS A 15 12.77 19.01 -4.70
N ILE A 16 12.80 19.88 -3.69
CA ILE A 16 11.71 19.99 -2.71
C ILE A 16 10.42 20.47 -3.40
N ALA A 17 10.50 21.48 -4.27
CA ALA A 17 9.34 22.01 -4.98
C ALA A 17 8.72 20.95 -5.91
N LEU A 18 9.55 20.20 -6.64
CA LEU A 18 9.08 19.09 -7.49
C LEU A 18 8.44 17.97 -6.66
N GLY A 19 9.05 17.58 -5.54
CA GLY A 19 8.48 16.58 -4.64
C GLY A 19 7.13 17.02 -4.06
N ALA A 20 7.02 18.29 -3.66
CA ALA A 20 5.76 18.85 -3.17
C ALA A 20 4.67 18.86 -4.26
N LEU A 21 5.03 19.21 -5.50
CA LEU A 21 4.10 19.21 -6.62
C LEU A 21 3.59 17.79 -6.93
N VAL A 22 4.49 16.79 -6.93
CA VAL A 22 4.11 15.37 -7.06
C VAL A 22 3.15 14.98 -5.95
N TRP A 23 3.44 15.33 -4.69
CA TRP A 23 2.56 15.03 -3.56
C TRP A 23 1.19 15.70 -3.68
N ILE A 24 1.11 16.95 -4.17
CA ILE A 24 -0.17 17.64 -4.38
C ILE A 24 -1.00 16.93 -5.45
N CYS A 25 -0.37 16.47 -6.53
CA CYS A 25 -1.07 15.80 -7.62
C CYS A 25 -1.50 14.35 -7.28
N PHE A 26 -0.65 13.62 -6.55
CA PHE A 26 -0.80 12.18 -6.36
C PHE A 26 -1.01 11.75 -4.90
N GLY A 27 -0.88 12.64 -3.92
CA GLY A 27 -0.96 12.27 -2.49
C GLY A 27 -2.32 11.69 -2.08
N GLU A 28 -3.41 12.08 -2.73
CA GLU A 28 -4.73 11.46 -2.53
C GLU A 28 -4.73 9.96 -2.91
N SER A 29 -3.82 9.50 -3.77
CA SER A 29 -3.75 8.07 -4.14
C SER A 29 -3.35 7.17 -2.97
N ALA A 30 -2.71 7.72 -1.94
CA ALA A 30 -2.40 6.99 -0.70
C ALA A 30 -3.65 6.60 0.09
N ARG A 31 -4.82 7.15 -0.26
CA ARG A 31 -6.11 6.86 0.38
C ARG A 31 -6.98 5.89 -0.42
N PHE A 32 -6.55 5.50 -1.62
CA PHE A 32 -7.29 4.55 -2.45
C PHE A 32 -6.90 3.12 -2.13
N ASP A 33 -7.89 2.22 -2.17
CA ASP A 33 -7.66 0.79 -2.04
C ASP A 33 -7.05 0.20 -3.31
N TRP A 34 -6.24 -0.85 -3.12
CA TRP A 34 -5.67 -1.70 -4.16
C TRP A 34 -6.71 -2.18 -5.18
N VAL A 35 -6.33 -2.29 -6.46
CA VAL A 35 -7.19 -2.64 -7.59
C VAL A 35 -6.81 -4.01 -8.14
N ARG A 36 -7.79 -4.79 -8.62
CA ARG A 36 -7.55 -6.14 -9.14
C ARG A 36 -7.15 -6.13 -10.62
N TYR A 37 -6.11 -5.37 -10.97
CA TYR A 37 -5.52 -5.40 -12.31
C TYR A 37 -4.15 -6.09 -12.28
N ASP A 38 -3.15 -5.44 -11.70
CA ASP A 38 -1.76 -5.91 -11.60
C ASP A 38 -1.30 -6.15 -10.16
N ASP A 39 -1.98 -5.55 -9.17
CA ASP A 39 -1.69 -5.77 -7.74
C ASP A 39 -1.77 -7.24 -7.31
N GLY A 40 -2.44 -8.09 -8.11
CA GLY A 40 -2.40 -9.55 -7.96
C GLY A 40 -0.98 -10.10 -7.85
N ASP A 41 -0.18 -9.83 -8.87
CA ASP A 41 1.18 -10.36 -8.95
C ASP A 41 2.18 -9.52 -8.18
N TYR A 42 1.97 -8.21 -8.12
CA TYR A 42 2.89 -7.28 -7.47
C TYR A 42 2.71 -7.17 -5.95
N VAL A 43 1.54 -7.53 -5.42
CA VAL A 43 1.22 -7.37 -4.00
C VAL A 43 0.61 -8.64 -3.43
N TYR A 44 -0.54 -9.11 -3.95
CA TYR A 44 -1.38 -10.11 -3.28
C TYR A 44 -0.74 -11.50 -3.19
N ARG A 45 -0.03 -11.92 -4.25
CA ARG A 45 0.53 -13.29 -4.37
C ARG A 45 1.91 -13.46 -3.72
N SER A 46 2.51 -12.38 -3.21
CA SER A 46 3.85 -12.43 -2.61
C SER A 46 3.81 -12.17 -1.10
N GLY A 47 3.90 -13.24 -0.30
CA GLY A 47 4.00 -13.15 1.15
C GLY A 47 5.20 -12.34 1.65
N ARG A 48 6.23 -12.17 0.81
CA ARG A 48 7.39 -11.29 1.10
C ARG A 48 7.02 -9.81 0.96
N VAL A 49 6.24 -9.46 -0.07
CA VAL A 49 5.77 -8.08 -0.25
C VAL A 49 4.80 -7.68 0.85
N THR A 50 3.80 -8.52 1.13
CA THR A 50 2.81 -8.24 2.18
C THR A 50 3.40 -8.24 3.59
N SER A 51 4.60 -8.80 3.79
CA SER A 51 5.31 -8.77 5.09
C SER A 51 6.01 -7.43 5.38
N GLY A 52 6.01 -6.50 4.42
CA GLY A 52 6.63 -5.19 4.55
C GLY A 52 8.16 -5.22 4.48
N LEU A 53 8.79 -4.09 4.82
CA LEU A 53 10.24 -3.97 4.79
C LEU A 53 10.87 -4.72 5.97
N ASN A 54 11.52 -5.83 5.64
CA ASN A 54 12.40 -6.56 6.55
C ASN A 54 13.62 -7.07 5.79
N LEU A 55 14.69 -7.41 6.51
CA LEU A 55 15.97 -7.79 5.91
C LEU A 55 15.84 -8.92 4.88
N GLN A 56 15.03 -9.94 5.18
CA GLN A 56 14.81 -11.08 4.28
C GLN A 56 14.10 -10.66 2.99
N SER A 57 13.11 -9.78 3.10
CA SER A 57 12.32 -9.29 1.96
C SER A 57 13.10 -8.30 1.10
N VAL A 58 13.94 -7.48 1.72
CA VAL A 58 14.88 -6.59 1.01
C VAL A 58 15.87 -7.42 0.21
N ILE A 59 16.59 -8.36 0.84
CA ILE A 59 17.56 -9.22 0.14
C ILE A 59 16.87 -9.94 -1.03
N TRP A 60 15.69 -10.50 -0.78
CA TRP A 60 14.93 -11.20 -1.82
C TRP A 60 14.60 -10.32 -3.02
N SER A 61 14.21 -9.05 -2.82
CA SER A 61 13.88 -8.14 -3.91
C SER A 61 15.04 -7.91 -4.89
N PHE A 62 16.28 -8.00 -4.42
CA PHE A 62 17.47 -7.85 -5.27
C PHE A 62 17.93 -9.16 -5.91
N THR A 63 17.51 -10.32 -5.41
CA THR A 63 17.99 -11.64 -5.87
C THR A 63 16.98 -12.41 -6.72
N ASN A 64 15.74 -11.95 -6.85
CA ASN A 64 14.66 -12.71 -7.48
C ASN A 64 13.82 -11.87 -8.43
N PHE A 65 13.24 -12.53 -9.43
CA PHE A 65 12.18 -11.95 -10.25
C PHE A 65 10.87 -11.90 -9.45
N HIS A 66 10.14 -10.79 -9.59
CA HIS A 66 8.85 -10.51 -8.98
C HIS A 66 7.88 -10.05 -10.07
N ALA A 67 6.68 -10.65 -10.12
CA ALA A 67 5.72 -10.42 -11.19
C ALA A 67 6.34 -10.54 -12.61
N HIS A 68 7.11 -11.61 -12.83
CA HIS A 68 7.83 -11.90 -14.08
C HIS A 68 8.93 -10.91 -14.49
N ASN A 69 9.31 -9.97 -13.61
CA ASN A 69 10.31 -8.95 -13.90
C ASN A 69 11.32 -8.75 -12.76
N TRP A 70 12.48 -8.15 -13.03
CA TRP A 70 13.45 -7.78 -11.99
C TRP A 70 13.41 -6.28 -11.71
N HIS A 71 12.58 -5.89 -10.74
CA HIS A 71 12.34 -4.50 -10.35
C HIS A 71 12.47 -4.33 -8.83
N PRO A 72 13.69 -4.32 -8.26
CA PRO A 72 13.88 -4.30 -6.81
C PRO A 72 13.28 -3.05 -6.16
N ILE A 73 13.44 -1.88 -6.76
CA ILE A 73 12.92 -0.61 -6.20
C ILE A 73 11.38 -0.60 -6.18
N THR A 74 10.74 -1.02 -7.27
CA THR A 74 9.27 -1.17 -7.33
C THR A 74 8.77 -2.13 -6.25
N THR A 75 9.46 -3.25 -6.07
CA THR A 75 9.13 -4.26 -5.06
C THR A 75 9.27 -3.73 -3.63
N LEU A 76 10.32 -2.94 -3.36
CA LEU A 76 10.50 -2.25 -2.07
C LEU A 76 9.43 -1.19 -1.84
N SER A 77 8.98 -0.50 -2.88
CA SER A 77 7.86 0.46 -2.79
C SER A 77 6.59 -0.26 -2.32
N HIS A 78 6.22 -1.37 -2.97
CA HIS A 78 5.05 -2.15 -2.54
C HIS A 78 5.16 -2.69 -1.11
N MET A 79 6.37 -3.12 -0.68
CA MET A 79 6.61 -3.51 0.71
C MET A 79 6.39 -2.34 1.68
N LEU A 80 6.89 -1.16 1.33
CA LEU A 80 6.69 0.04 2.13
C LEU A 80 5.20 0.40 2.21
N ASP A 81 4.48 0.34 1.08
CA ASP A 81 3.05 0.61 1.03
C ASP A 81 2.27 -0.38 1.89
N CYS A 82 2.58 -1.68 1.82
CA CYS A 82 1.98 -2.69 2.70
C CYS A 82 2.24 -2.40 4.19
N GLN A 83 3.41 -1.87 4.52
CA GLN A 83 3.79 -1.57 5.90
C GLN A 83 3.12 -0.30 6.43
N LEU A 84 2.92 0.71 5.58
CA LEU A 84 2.30 1.98 5.95
C LEU A 84 0.78 1.93 5.94
N PHE A 85 0.19 1.25 4.95
CA PHE A 85 -1.27 1.28 4.70
C PHE A 85 -1.96 -0.04 4.99
N GLY A 86 -1.21 -1.14 5.16
CA GLY A 86 -1.76 -2.47 5.36
C GLY A 86 -2.31 -3.10 4.08
N VAL A 87 -2.77 -4.34 4.21
CA VAL A 87 -3.26 -5.19 3.09
C VAL A 87 -4.67 -5.74 3.33
N THR A 88 -5.40 -5.14 4.28
CA THR A 88 -6.69 -5.63 4.76
C THR A 88 -7.74 -5.84 3.65
N PRO A 89 -7.99 -4.88 2.74
CA PRO A 89 -8.94 -5.06 1.65
C PRO A 89 -8.53 -6.21 0.73
N ALA A 90 -7.22 -6.37 0.49
CA ALA A 90 -6.67 -7.38 -0.41
C ALA A 90 -6.89 -8.82 0.08
N TYR A 91 -6.88 -9.07 1.39
CA TYR A 91 -7.20 -10.40 1.92
C TYR A 91 -8.68 -10.76 1.70
N ALA A 92 -9.60 -9.80 1.82
CA ALA A 92 -11.02 -10.04 1.58
C ALA A 92 -11.31 -10.31 0.10
N GLU A 93 -10.68 -9.54 -0.80
CA GLU A 93 -10.83 -9.71 -2.26
C GLU A 93 -10.31 -11.06 -2.77
N THR A 94 -9.37 -11.70 -2.06
CA THR A 94 -8.81 -13.03 -2.39
C THR A 94 -9.47 -14.18 -1.62
N GLY A 95 -10.57 -13.92 -0.90
CA GLY A 95 -11.32 -14.92 -0.14
C GLY A 95 -10.67 -15.31 1.20
N ARG A 96 -9.56 -14.67 1.58
CA ARG A 96 -8.85 -14.86 2.85
C ARG A 96 -9.47 -14.01 3.96
N PHE A 97 -10.76 -14.18 4.20
CA PHE A 97 -11.52 -13.34 5.14
C PHE A 97 -10.97 -13.36 6.57
N ALA A 98 -10.39 -14.47 7.03
CA ALA A 98 -9.77 -14.54 8.35
C ALA A 98 -8.58 -13.58 8.50
N ASP A 99 -7.69 -13.53 7.50
CA ASP A 99 -6.54 -12.62 7.48
C ASP A 99 -7.00 -11.16 7.33
N ALA A 100 -8.07 -10.93 6.57
CA ALA A 100 -8.70 -9.62 6.44
C ALA A 100 -9.26 -9.13 7.79
N ILE A 101 -9.98 -9.98 8.53
CA ILE A 101 -10.51 -9.65 9.85
C ILE A 101 -9.38 -9.37 10.84
N GLU A 102 -8.32 -10.19 10.86
CA GLU A 102 -7.19 -9.99 11.76
C GLU A 102 -6.49 -8.64 11.48
N THR A 103 -6.21 -8.36 10.21
CA THR A 103 -5.51 -7.13 9.80
C THR A 103 -6.37 -5.89 10.08
N ALA A 104 -7.67 -5.95 9.81
CA ALA A 104 -8.62 -4.87 10.13
C ALA A 104 -8.68 -4.61 11.64
N THR A 105 -8.65 -5.68 12.44
CA THR A 105 -8.67 -5.58 13.91
C THR A 105 -7.38 -4.97 14.47
N ARG A 106 -6.23 -5.22 13.83
CA ARG A 106 -4.97 -4.53 14.16
C ARG A 106 -5.04 -3.05 13.78
N GLY A 107 -5.54 -2.73 12.58
CA GLY A 107 -5.76 -1.36 12.10
C GLY A 107 -6.66 -0.55 13.03
N ARG A 108 -7.79 -1.11 13.45
CA ARG A 108 -8.71 -0.47 14.41
C ARG A 108 -8.03 -0.10 15.72
N ARG A 109 -7.24 -1.03 16.29
CA ARG A 109 -6.47 -0.79 17.53
C ARG A 109 -5.40 0.29 17.39
N LEU A 110 -4.88 0.52 16.19
CA LEU A 110 -3.96 1.63 15.94
C LEU A 110 -4.73 2.96 15.89
N ALA A 111 -5.82 3.01 15.13
CA ALA A 111 -6.69 4.17 15.02
C ALA A 111 -7.26 4.64 16.38
N GLU A 112 -7.68 3.68 17.22
CA GLU A 112 -8.13 3.94 18.60
C GLU A 112 -7.03 4.58 19.46
N ARG A 113 -5.77 4.13 19.33
CA ARG A 113 -4.63 4.70 20.05
C ARG A 113 -4.30 6.12 19.63
N GLU A 114 -4.50 6.43 18.35
CA GLU A 114 -4.31 7.78 17.80
C GLU A 114 -5.54 8.68 18.01
N SER A 115 -6.58 8.21 18.71
CA SER A 115 -7.86 8.90 18.88
C SER A 115 -8.57 9.26 17.56
N ASN A 116 -8.22 8.56 16.47
CA ASN A 116 -8.81 8.77 15.15
C ASN A 116 -10.08 7.90 14.99
N ARG A 117 -11.20 8.40 15.55
CA ARG A 117 -12.46 7.66 15.59
C ARG A 117 -13.02 7.31 14.21
N SER A 118 -12.91 8.24 13.25
CA SER A 118 -13.39 8.02 11.89
C SER A 118 -12.75 6.78 11.26
N PHE A 119 -11.44 6.61 11.45
CA PHE A 119 -10.70 5.49 10.90
C PHE A 119 -10.98 4.19 11.67
N ALA A 120 -11.19 4.28 12.98
CA ALA A 120 -11.60 3.14 13.80
C ALA A 120 -12.99 2.61 13.39
N ASP A 121 -13.94 3.50 13.10
CA ASP A 121 -15.29 3.17 12.66
C ASP A 121 -15.28 2.52 11.28
N GLU A 122 -14.42 2.98 10.38
CA GLU A 122 -14.21 2.38 9.05
C GLU A 122 -13.69 0.93 9.15
N PHE A 123 -12.67 0.68 9.99
CA PHE A 123 -12.21 -0.69 10.24
C PHE A 123 -13.29 -1.56 10.86
N ALA A 124 -14.12 -1.03 11.77
CA ALA A 124 -15.26 -1.76 12.32
C ALA A 124 -16.30 -2.15 11.24
N ALA A 125 -16.61 -1.24 10.31
CA ALA A 125 -17.50 -1.53 9.19
C ALA A 125 -16.92 -2.63 8.27
N ASN A 126 -15.62 -2.56 7.97
CA ASN A 126 -14.94 -3.56 7.16
C ASN A 126 -14.90 -4.94 7.83
N ILE A 127 -14.62 -5.01 9.14
CA ILE A 127 -14.69 -6.26 9.92
C ILE A 127 -16.07 -6.90 9.79
N SER A 128 -17.15 -6.12 9.91
CA SER A 128 -18.52 -6.63 9.80
C SER A 128 -18.83 -7.22 8.42
N ARG A 129 -18.31 -6.59 7.34
CA ARG A 129 -18.43 -7.12 5.97
C ARG A 129 -17.67 -8.44 5.80
N TYR A 130 -16.44 -8.51 6.28
CA TYR A 130 -15.62 -9.72 6.12
C TYR A 130 -16.17 -10.91 6.91
N GLN A 131 -16.79 -10.68 8.07
CA GLN A 131 -17.52 -11.72 8.81
C GLN A 131 -18.69 -12.31 8.01
N GLN A 132 -19.29 -11.51 7.14
CA GLN A 132 -20.35 -11.92 6.21
C GLN A 132 -19.79 -12.49 4.90
N HIS A 133 -18.48 -12.70 4.79
CA HIS A 133 -17.79 -13.15 3.57
C HIS A 133 -18.05 -12.22 2.37
N LEU A 134 -18.27 -10.93 2.65
CA LEU A 134 -18.44 -9.92 1.63
C LEU A 134 -17.10 -9.20 1.40
N PRO A 135 -16.58 -9.19 0.15
CA PRO A 135 -15.45 -8.36 -0.22
C PRO A 135 -15.83 -6.87 -0.15
N LEU A 136 -14.81 -5.99 -0.22
CA LEU A 136 -15.01 -4.55 -0.12
C LEU A 136 -15.62 -3.98 -1.40
N ARG A 137 -15.25 -4.52 -2.57
CA ARG A 137 -15.82 -4.18 -3.87
C ARG A 137 -16.71 -5.32 -4.42
N ASP A 138 -17.76 -4.93 -5.13
CA ASP A 138 -18.63 -5.87 -5.84
C ASP A 138 -17.85 -6.49 -7.02
N ILE A 139 -17.53 -7.77 -6.89
CA ILE A 139 -16.76 -8.55 -7.89
C ILE A 139 -17.54 -8.73 -9.20
N SER A 140 -18.87 -8.55 -9.19
CA SER A 140 -19.71 -8.76 -10.38
C SER A 140 -19.62 -7.65 -11.43
N LEU A 141 -19.01 -6.49 -11.11
CA LEU A 141 -18.92 -5.34 -12.02
C LEU A 141 -17.64 -5.32 -12.88
N GLN A 142 -16.75 -6.31 -12.78
CA GLN A 142 -15.48 -6.33 -13.54
C GLN A 142 -15.31 -7.51 -14.50
N LEU A 143 -16.29 -8.41 -14.61
CA LEU A 143 -16.31 -9.48 -15.61
C LEU A 143 -17.45 -9.23 -16.60
N VAL A 144 -17.32 -8.19 -17.43
CA VAL A 144 -17.84 -8.25 -18.79
C VAL A 144 -16.63 -8.61 -19.63
N ASP A 145 -16.49 -9.90 -19.93
CA ASP A 145 -15.46 -10.42 -20.81
C ASP A 145 -15.54 -9.71 -22.18
N GLU A 146 -14.44 -9.11 -22.62
CA GLU A 146 -14.10 -8.94 -24.04
C GLU A 146 -12.84 -9.73 -24.37
#